data_AF-A0A2E7U3J1-F1
#
_entry.id   AF-A0A2E7U3J1-F1
#
_cell.length_a   1.000
_cell.length_b   1.000
_cell.length_c   1.000
_cell.angle_alpha   90.00
_cell.angle_beta   90.00
_cell.angle_gamma   90.00
#
_symmetry.space_group_name_H-M   'P 1'
#
loop_
_entity.id
_entity.type
_entity.pdbx_description
1 polymer ?
#
loop_
_entity_poly.entity_id
_entity_poly.type
_entity_poly.pdbx_seq_one_letter_code
_entity_poly.pdbx_strand_id
1 'polypeptide(L)' 'PGRHLVLGHSNTTPGFVEALGGEAGTPIAEMEYDRLYIVTLFQGSVSSVLLRFGEKFSG' A
#
# COMPACT_ATOMS: atom_id res chain seq x y z
N PRO A 1 9.71 17.97 -2.98
CA PRO A 1 10.09 16.59 -2.63
C PRO A 1 9.91 16.34 -1.14
N GLY A 2 9.32 15.22 -0.76
CA GLY A 2 9.05 14.91 0.64
C GLY A 2 8.41 13.54 0.84
N ARG A 3 8.14 13.21 2.09
CA ARG A 3 7.37 12.02 2.47
C ARG A 3 5.91 12.42 2.57
N HIS A 4 5.05 11.73 1.82
CA HIS A 4 3.61 11.97 1.80
C HIS A 4 2.90 10.78 2.44
N LEU A 5 1.93 11.04 3.30
CA LEU A 5 1.01 10.03 3.81
C LEU A 5 -0.30 10.16 3.03
N VAL A 6 -0.75 9.06 2.44
CA VAL A 6 -2.02 8.96 1.73
C VAL A 6 -2.86 7.92 2.46
N LEU A 7 -4.11 8.27 2.75
CA LEU A 7 -5.10 7.38 3.34
C LEU A 7 -6.13 7.03 2.26
N GLY A 8 -6.42 5.74 2.13
CA GLY A 8 -7.38 5.23 1.15
C GLY A 8 -8.28 4.16 1.76
N HIS A 9 -9.06 3.51 0.90
CA HIS A 9 -9.95 2.41 1.23
C HIS A 9 -9.39 1.10 0.70
N SER A 10 -9.96 -0.02 1.12
CA SER A 10 -9.59 -1.37 0.66
C SER A 10 -9.66 -1.51 -0.87
N ASN A 11 -10.61 -0.81 -1.51
CA ASN A 11 -10.83 -0.84 -2.96
C ASN A 11 -10.09 0.27 -3.75
N THR A 12 -9.44 1.23 -3.07
CA THR A 12 -8.71 2.32 -3.76
C THR A 12 -7.21 2.27 -3.52
N THR A 13 -6.77 1.81 -2.34
CA THR A 13 -5.35 1.74 -1.97
C THR A 13 -4.55 0.84 -2.90
N PRO A 14 -5.00 -0.38 -3.27
CA PRO A 14 -4.25 -1.24 -4.18
C PRO A 14 -4.06 -0.61 -5.56
N GLY A 15 -5.12 -0.03 -6.13
CA GLY A 15 -5.06 0.63 -7.43
C GLY A 15 -4.17 1.88 -7.43
N PHE A 16 -4.11 2.60 -6.31
CA PHE A 16 -3.18 3.72 -6.15
C PHE A 16 -1.71 3.27 -6.16
N VAL A 17 -1.40 2.17 -5.45
CA VAL A 17 -0.05 1.59 -5.43
C VAL A 17 0.37 1.10 -6.82
N GLU A 18 -0.52 0.42 -7.53
CA GLU A 18 -0.28 -0.06 -8.90
C GLU A 18 -0.08 1.09 -9.89
N ALA A 19 -0.90 2.15 -9.79
CA ALA A 19 -0.77 3.33 -10.63
C ALA A 19 0.58 4.06 -10.44
N LEU A 20 1.18 3.95 -9.26
CA LEU A 20 2.53 4.44 -8.99
C LEU A 20 3.63 3.49 -9.46
N GLY A 21 3.30 2.30 -10.00
CA GLY A 21 4.25 1.27 -10.43
C GLY A 21 4.71 0.33 -9.32
N GLY A 22 4.05 0.34 -8.15
CA GLY A 22 4.32 -0.57 -7.04
C GLY A 22 3.50 -1.85 -7.10
N GLU A 23 3.81 -2.80 -6.23
CA GLU A 23 3.07 -4.05 -6.09
C GLU A 23 1.86 -3.86 -5.17
N ALA A 24 0.65 -3.96 -5.74
CA ALA A 24 -0.61 -3.85 -5.02
C ALA A 24 -0.83 -5.00 -4.01
N GLY A 25 -0.24 -6.17 -4.27
CA GLY A 25 -0.46 -7.40 -3.52
C GLY A 25 -1.84 -8.01 -3.80
N THR A 26 -2.40 -8.72 -2.82
CA THR A 26 -3.75 -9.30 -2.93
C THR A 26 -4.83 -8.25 -2.67
N PRO A 27 -6.10 -8.49 -3.06
CA PRO A 27 -7.22 -7.67 -2.59
C PRO A 27 -7.21 -7.49 -1.07
N ILE A 28 -7.64 -6.32 -0.61
CA ILE A 28 -7.77 -5.98 0.81
C ILE A 28 -9.22 -6.27 1.23
N ALA A 29 -9.43 -7.03 2.30
CA ALA A 29 -10.77 -7.23 2.84
C ALA A 29 -11.32 -5.94 3.48
N GLU A 30 -12.64 -5.78 3.57
CA GLU A 30 -13.25 -4.57 4.14
C GLU A 30 -12.82 -4.30 5.60
N MET A 31 -12.60 -5.37 6.36
CA MET A 31 -12.18 -5.33 7.76
C MET A 31 -10.66 -5.49 7.96
N GLU A 32 -9.89 -5.51 6.88
CA GLU A 32 -8.44 -5.64 6.93
C GLU A 32 -7.78 -4.25 7.03
N TYR A 33 -7.40 -3.87 8.25
CA TYR A 33 -6.81 -2.56 8.55
C TYR A 33 -5.30 -2.61 8.83
N ASP A 34 -4.65 -3.76 8.64
CA ASP A 34 -3.28 -4.02 9.08
C ASP A 34 -2.22 -3.77 7.98
N ARG A 35 -2.57 -3.16 6.84
CA ARG A 35 -1.63 -2.91 5.72
C ARG A 35 -1.07 -1.49 5.70
N LEU A 36 0.26 -1.40 5.63
CA LEU A 36 0.97 -0.15 5.33
C LEU A 36 1.86 -0.34 4.10
N TYR A 37 1.53 0.34 3.01
CA TYR A 37 2.34 0.37 1.79
C TYR A 37 3.36 1.51 1.87
N ILE A 38 4.63 1.18 1.71
CA ILE A 38 5.71 2.16 1.50
C ILE A 38 6.11 2.08 0.04
N VAL A 39 5.76 3.11 -0.73
CA VAL A 39 6.14 3.25 -2.15
C VAL A 39 7.25 4.28 -2.26
N THR A 40 8.39 3.87 -2.82
CA THR A 40 9.55 4.74 -3.04
C THR A 40 9.73 4.98 -4.53
N LEU A 41 9.69 6.26 -4.91
CA LEU A 41 9.99 6.69 -6.28
C LEU A 41 11.39 7.29 -6.29
N PHE A 42 12.31 6.69 -7.04
CA PHE A 42 13.69 7.13 -7.13
C PHE A 42 14.23 7.00 -8.55
N GLN A 43 14.63 8.12 -9.16
CA GLN A 43 15.26 8.16 -10.49
C GLN A 43 14.49 7.36 -11.57
N GLY A 44 13.16 7.50 -11.62
CA GLY A 44 12.31 6.78 -12.58
C GLY A 44 12.07 5.31 -12.27
N SER A 45 12.66 4.80 -11.18
CA SER A 45 12.37 3.46 -10.64
C SER A 45 11.38 3.55 -9.49
N VAL A 46 10.60 2.49 -9.31
CA VAL A 46 9.62 2.36 -8.24
C VAL A 46 9.92 1.08 -7.46
N SER A 47 9.91 1.17 -6.14
CA SER A 47 9.90 0.02 -5.25
C SER A 47 8.77 0.14 -4.24
N SER A 48 8.23 -1.01 -3.84
CA SER A 48 7.17 -1.09 -2.85
C SER A 48 7.50 -2.10 -1.77
N VAL A 49 7.24 -1.74 -0.52
CA VAL A 49 7.27 -2.66 0.62
C VAL A 49 5.89 -2.65 1.27
N LEU A 50 5.31 -3.83 1.45
CA LEU A 50 4.10 -4.01 2.23
C LEU A 50 4.47 -4.43 3.66
N LEU A 51 4.18 -3.56 4.62
CA LEU A 51 4.31 -3.85 6.04
C LEU A 51 2.96 -4.24 6.63
N ARG A 52 3.01 -5.09 7.66
CA ARG A 52 1.86 -5.40 8.52
C ARG A 52 2.03 -4.73 9.87
N PHE A 53 0.97 -4.12 10.38
CA PHE A 53 0.99 -3.48 11.69
C PHE A 53 -0.25 -3.86 12.52
N GLY A 54 -0.10 -3.85 13.85
CA GLY A 54 -1.17 -4.25 14.75
C GLY A 54 -1.47 -5.75 14.72
N GLU A 55 -2.70 -6.12 15.06
CA GLU A 55 -3.17 -7.50 14.96
C GLU A 55 -3.34 -7.87 13.48
N LYS A 56 -2.71 -8.98 13.08
CA LYS A 56 -2.80 -9.46 11.71
C LYS A 56 -4.23 -9.88 11.41
N PHE A 57 -4.78 -9.39 10.30
CA PHE A 57 -6.07 -9.87 9.83
C PHE A 57 -6.02 -11.37 9.51
N SER A 58 -6.93 -12.14 10.10
CA SER A 58 -6.96 -13.61 10.02
C SER A 58 -8.00 -14.19 9.06
N GLY A 59 -8.86 -13.35 8.46
CA GLY A 59 -9.99 -13.77 7.63
C GLY A 59 -11.33 -13.52 8.29
#